data_AF-A0A438GU64-F1
#
_entry.id   AF-A0A438GU64-F1
#
_cell.length_a   1.000
_cell.length_b   1.000
_cell.length_c   1.000
_cell.angle_alpha   90.00
_cell.angle_beta   90.00
_cell.angle_gamma   90.00
#
_symmetry.space_group_name_H-M   'P 1'
#
loop_
_entity.id
_entity.type
_entity.pdbx_description
1 polymer ?
#
loop_
_entity_poly.entity_id
_entity_poly.type
_entity_poly.pdbx_seq_one_letter_code
_entity_poly.pdbx_strand_id
1 'polypeptide(L)'
;MLFHSQYLVDIENEQNCRILKLDSLKNGEIWKNIDVLVFNTWLWWYRRGPKQPWDYIQDGDNILKDMDRMLAFRKGLMTWAKWVDLEVDLTKTQVFFQGISPSHYK
;
A
#
# COMPACT_ATOMS: atom_id res chain seq x y z
N MET A 1 16.94 4.27 -6.08
CA MET A 1 16.44 4.73 -4.76
C MET A 1 15.64 3.61 -4.14
N LEU A 2 15.80 3.34 -2.84
CA LEU A 2 14.93 2.43 -2.09
C LEU A 2 13.98 3.28 -1.25
N PHE A 3 12.67 3.10 -1.43
CA PHE A 3 11.64 3.80 -0.66
C PHE A 3 10.80 2.78 0.11
N HIS A 4 10.73 2.93 1.43
CA HIS A 4 10.03 1.98 2.29
C HIS A 4 8.55 2.35 2.43
N SER A 5 7.69 1.72 1.64
CA SER A 5 6.24 1.68 1.85
C SER A 5 5.76 0.23 1.85
N GLN A 6 5.45 -0.31 3.04
CA GLN A 6 5.11 -1.72 3.20
C GLN A 6 3.76 -2.11 2.60
N TYR A 7 2.84 -1.14 2.53
CA TYR A 7 1.43 -1.33 2.15
C TYR A 7 1.07 -0.61 0.86
N LEU A 8 2.02 0.08 0.22
CA LEU A 8 1.85 1.03 -0.89
C LEU A 8 1.05 2.28 -0.48
N VAL A 9 -0.14 2.07 0.09
CA VAL A 9 -1.04 3.09 0.62
C VAL A 9 -0.58 3.64 1.97
N ASP A 10 -1.15 4.78 2.35
CA ASP A 10 -0.66 5.56 3.48
C ASP A 10 -1.20 5.08 4.83
N ILE A 11 -0.36 5.22 5.86
CA ILE A 11 -0.77 5.17 7.27
C ILE A 11 -0.60 6.59 7.82
N GLU A 12 -1.68 7.18 8.30
CA GLU A 12 -1.70 8.55 8.80
C GLU A 12 -2.00 8.60 10.29
N ASN A 13 -1.43 9.58 10.99
CA ASN A 13 -1.75 9.84 12.38
C ASN A 13 -2.84 10.92 12.44
N GLU A 14 -4.02 10.55 12.92
CA GLU A 14 -5.16 11.45 13.14
C GLU A 14 -5.65 11.33 14.58
N GLN A 15 -5.73 12.46 15.30
CA GLN A 15 -6.23 12.50 16.68
C GLN A 15 -5.59 11.42 17.60
N ASN A 16 -4.27 11.26 17.50
CA ASN A 16 -3.47 10.24 18.21
C ASN A 16 -3.80 8.77 17.86
N CYS A 17 -4.46 8.51 16.73
CA CYS A 17 -4.68 7.16 16.19
C CYS A 17 -3.99 7.01 14.83
N ARG A 18 -3.44 5.82 14.56
CA ARG A 18 -2.88 5.46 13.26
C ARG A 18 -3.95 4.85 12.38
N ILE A 19 -4.19 5.41 11.20
CA ILE A 19 -5.24 4.97 10.27
C ILE A 19 -4.58 4.51 8.97
N LEU A 20 -4.78 3.24 8.60
CA LEU A 20 -4.44 2.74 7.26
C LEU A 20 -5.52 3.21 6.29
N LYS A 21 -5.18 4.13 5.38
CA LYS A 21 -6.11 4.69 4.40
C LYS A 21 -5.99 3.94 3.08
N LEU A 22 -6.98 3.12 2.75
CA LEU A 22 -6.92 2.24 1.58
C LEU A 22 -7.02 3.00 0.24
N ASP A 23 -7.54 4.22 0.26
CA ASP A 23 -7.75 5.06 -0.92
C ASP A 23 -6.77 6.24 -1.00
N SER A 24 -5.64 6.17 -0.28
CA SER A 24 -4.62 7.24 -0.26
C SER A 24 -3.24 6.73 -0.69
N LEU A 25 -2.56 7.52 -1.53
CA LEU A 25 -1.23 7.22 -2.06
C LEU A 25 -0.39 8.51 -2.21
N LYS A 26 -0.32 9.33 -1.17
CA LYS A 26 0.44 10.59 -1.12
C LYS A 26 1.91 10.40 -1.47
N ASN A 27 2.48 9.24 -1.11
CA ASN A 27 3.86 8.88 -1.45
C ASN A 27 4.10 8.68 -2.96
N GLY A 28 3.05 8.60 -3.78
CA GLY A 28 3.15 8.43 -5.23
C GLY A 28 3.95 9.53 -5.93
N GLU A 29 3.93 10.76 -5.42
CA GLU A 29 4.68 11.89 -6.01
C GLU A 29 6.19 11.61 -6.12
N ILE A 30 6.74 10.83 -5.20
CA ILE A 30 8.17 10.46 -5.18
C ILE A 30 8.53 9.54 -6.36
N TRP A 31 7.54 8.87 -6.96
CA TRP A 31 7.74 7.81 -7.96
C TRP A 31 7.54 8.28 -9.41
N LYS A 32 6.89 9.43 -9.65
CA LYS A 32 6.44 9.85 -10.99
C LYS A 32 7.52 10.01 -12.06
N ASN A 33 8.75 10.37 -11.65
CA ASN A 33 9.84 10.70 -12.58
C ASN A 33 10.96 9.65 -12.57
N ILE A 34 10.64 8.38 -12.31
CA ILE A 34 11.59 7.28 -12.28
C ILE A 34 11.46 6.47 -13.57
N ASP A 35 12.58 6.15 -14.23
CA ASP A 35 12.57 5.38 -15.49
C ASP A 35 12.11 3.92 -15.32
N VAL A 36 12.43 3.32 -14.16
CA VAL A 36 12.04 1.94 -13.82
C VAL A 36 11.53 1.87 -12.38
N LEU A 37 10.27 1.49 -12.22
CA LEU A 37 9.62 1.27 -10.94
C LEU A 37 9.41 -0.22 -10.70
N VAL A 38 9.91 -0.74 -9.57
CA VAL A 38 9.67 -2.11 -9.14
C VAL A 38 8.99 -2.08 -7.78
N PHE A 39 7.74 -2.53 -7.74
CA PHE A 39 6.94 -2.58 -6.51
C PHE A 39 6.84 -4.01 -5.98
N ASN A 40 6.76 -4.13 -4.65
CA ASN A 40 6.40 -5.37 -3.99
C ASN A 40 5.62 -5.05 -2.72
N THR A 41 4.56 -5.80 -2.46
CA THR A 41 3.90 -5.83 -1.17
C THR A 41 3.18 -7.17 -0.99
N TRP A 42 2.97 -7.59 0.26
CA TRP A 42 2.08 -8.68 0.69
C TRP A 42 2.39 -9.07 2.14
N LEU A 43 3.66 -9.36 2.43
CA LEU A 43 4.11 -9.98 3.69
C LEU A 43 3.58 -9.26 4.95
N TRP A 44 3.48 -7.93 4.89
CA TRP A 44 3.10 -7.09 6.03
C TRP A 44 1.59 -6.99 6.24
N TRP A 45 0.77 -7.30 5.22
CA TRP A 45 -0.69 -7.20 5.28
C TRP A 45 -1.29 -8.17 6.29
N TYR A 46 -0.72 -9.37 6.45
CA TYR A 46 -1.27 -10.36 7.38
C TYR A 46 -0.97 -10.08 8.86
N ARG A 47 -0.24 -9.01 9.19
CA ARG A 47 0.10 -8.68 10.58
C ARG A 47 -1.14 -8.31 11.38
N ARG A 48 -1.21 -8.84 12.61
CA ARG A 48 -2.26 -8.61 13.59
C ARG A 48 -1.64 -8.41 14.98
N GLY A 49 -2.44 -7.90 15.91
CA GLY A 49 -2.02 -7.66 17.29
C GLY A 49 -0.87 -6.63 17.38
N PRO A 50 0.13 -6.81 18.26
CA PRO A 50 1.20 -5.83 18.46
C PRO A 50 2.04 -5.51 17.22
N LYS A 51 2.04 -6.39 16.20
CA LYS A 51 2.78 -6.18 14.94
C LYS A 51 2.01 -5.36 13.92
N GLN A 52 0.74 -5.02 14.18
CA GLN A 52 -0.09 -4.21 13.30
C GLN A 52 0.30 -2.72 13.45
N PRO A 53 0.68 -2.04 12.36
CA PRO A 53 1.15 -0.66 12.43
C PRO A 53 0.02 0.39 12.43
N TRP A 54 -1.25 -0.01 12.36
CA TRP A 54 -2.41 0.87 12.42
C TRP A 54 -3.38 0.44 13.53
N ASP A 55 -4.19 1.41 13.98
CA ASP A 55 -5.23 1.23 15.00
C ASP A 55 -6.63 1.08 14.38
N TYR A 56 -6.82 1.65 13.17
CA TYR A 56 -8.04 1.60 12.35
C TYR A 56 -7.70 1.48 10.86
N ILE A 57 -8.69 1.04 10.07
CA ILE A 57 -8.63 1.00 8.60
C ILE A 57 -9.73 1.89 8.06
N GLN A 58 -9.39 2.77 7.12
CA GLN A 58 -10.34 3.60 6.41
C GLN A 58 -10.57 3.08 4.98
N ASP A 59 -11.84 2.94 4.61
CA ASP A 59 -12.33 2.51 3.30
C ASP A 59 -13.40 3.52 2.82
N GLY A 60 -13.02 4.42 1.91
CA GLY A 60 -13.78 5.63 1.62
C GLY A 60 -14.04 6.44 2.89
N ASP A 61 -15.32 6.69 3.18
CA ASP A 61 -15.76 7.44 4.37
C ASP A 61 -15.90 6.57 5.62
N ASN A 62 -15.74 5.25 5.51
CA ASN A 62 -15.92 4.34 6.63
C ASN A 62 -14.61 4.11 7.38
N ILE A 63 -14.62 4.36 8.70
CA ILE A 63 -13.51 4.03 9.60
C ILE A 63 -13.89 2.79 10.40
N LEU A 64 -13.11 1.72 10.23
CA LEU A 64 -13.34 0.42 10.84
C LEU A 64 -12.21 0.10 11.82
N LYS A 65 -12.54 -0.60 12.91
CA LYS A 65 -11.51 -1.06 13.85
C LYS A 65 -10.55 -2.05 13.20
N ASP A 66 -11.08 -2.91 12.34
CA ASP A 66 -10.30 -3.85 11.55
C ASP A 66 -11.08 -4.32 10.31
N MET A 67 -10.40 -5.00 9.38
CA MET A 67 -10.97 -5.55 8.14
C MET A 67 -10.33 -6.91 7.80
N ASP A 68 -11.00 -7.72 6.99
CA ASP A 68 -10.35 -8.84 6.31
C ASP A 68 -9.09 -8.40 5.53
N ARG A 69 -8.00 -9.16 5.66
CA ARG A 69 -6.69 -8.77 5.09
C ARG A 69 -6.64 -8.90 3.59
N MET A 70 -7.34 -9.88 3.01
CA MET A 70 -7.42 -10.02 1.56
C MET A 70 -8.24 -8.89 0.95
N LEU A 71 -9.33 -8.49 1.60
CA LEU A 71 -10.13 -7.36 1.17
C LEU A 71 -9.35 -6.05 1.25
N ALA A 72 -8.67 -5.79 2.38
CA ALA A 72 -7.84 -4.60 2.56
C ALA A 72 -6.70 -4.56 1.51
N PHE A 73 -6.00 -5.69 1.32
CA PHE A 73 -4.94 -5.81 0.30
C PHE A 73 -5.47 -5.52 -1.10
N ARG A 74 -6.59 -6.13 -1.48
CA ARG A 74 -7.21 -5.91 -2.79
C ARG A 74 -7.54 -4.43 -3.00
N LYS A 75 -8.12 -3.76 -2.01
CA LYS A 75 -8.47 -2.33 -2.09
C LYS A 75 -7.23 -1.45 -2.24
N GLY A 76 -6.23 -1.62 -1.37
CA GLY A 76 -4.98 -0.85 -1.48
C GLY A 76 -4.24 -1.08 -2.79
N LEU A 77 -4.22 -2.33 -3.28
CA LEU A 77 -3.62 -2.66 -4.58
C LEU A 77 -4.38 -2.00 -5.74
N MET A 78 -5.72 -1.94 -5.69
CA MET A 78 -6.52 -1.24 -6.70
C MET A 78 -6.26 0.27 -6.67
N THR A 79 -6.06 0.87 -5.51
CA THR A 79 -5.67 2.28 -5.38
C THR A 79 -4.31 2.54 -6.01
N TRP A 80 -3.31 1.71 -5.72
CA TRP A 80 -2.01 1.79 -6.37
C TRP A 80 -2.10 1.61 -7.89
N ALA A 81 -2.85 0.62 -8.37
CA ALA A 81 -2.99 0.35 -9.81
C ALA A 81 -3.62 1.55 -10.54
N LYS A 82 -4.69 2.13 -9.98
CA LYS A 82 -5.30 3.36 -10.52
C LYS A 82 -4.32 4.52 -10.55
N TRP A 83 -3.50 4.67 -9.52
CA TRP A 83 -2.48 5.72 -9.50
C TRP A 83 -1.44 5.51 -10.60
N VAL A 84 -0.99 4.27 -10.84
CA VAL A 84 -0.09 3.97 -11.96
C VAL A 84 -0.72 4.38 -13.29
N ASP A 85 -1.98 4.00 -13.53
CA ASP A 85 -2.68 4.30 -14.78
C ASP A 85 -2.90 5.82 -15.00
N LEU A 86 -3.05 6.59 -13.93
CA LEU A 86 -3.37 8.02 -14.00
C LEU A 86 -2.14 8.94 -13.97
N GLU A 87 -1.11 8.56 -13.22
CA GLU A 87 -0.04 9.48 -12.83
C GLU A 87 1.33 9.11 -13.40
N VAL A 88 1.51 7.89 -13.92
CA VAL A 88 2.79 7.44 -14.49
C VAL A 88 2.75 7.51 -16.01
N ASP A 89 3.72 8.21 -16.60
CA ASP A 89 3.93 8.21 -18.06
C ASP A 89 4.60 6.89 -18.49
N LEU A 90 3.78 5.89 -18.82
CA LEU A 90 4.23 4.55 -19.24
C LEU A 90 5.00 4.55 -20.58
N THR A 91 5.05 5.66 -21.31
CA THR A 91 5.91 5.78 -22.50
C THR A 91 7.38 6.00 -22.13
N LYS A 92 7.64 6.47 -20.91
CA LYS A 92 8.98 6.73 -20.36
C LYS A 92 9.35 5.78 -19.23
N THR A 93 8.37 5.42 -18.40
CA THR A 93 8.57 4.61 -17.20
C THR A 93 8.12 3.17 -17.41
N GLN A 94 9.00 2.21 -17.11
CA GLN A 94 8.62 0.80 -17.02
C GLN A 94 8.18 0.47 -15.59
N VAL A 95 7.04 -0.20 -15.45
CA VAL A 95 6.48 -0.58 -14.14
C VAL A 95 6.43 -2.10 -14.02
N PHE A 96 6.99 -2.60 -12.92
CA PHE A 96 6.96 -4.01 -12.55
C PHE A 96 6.34 -4.20 -11.17
N PHE A 97 5.60 -5.28 -11.00
CA PHE A 97 5.13 -5.74 -9.70
C PHE A 97 5.70 -7.12 -9.41
N GLN A 98 6.58 -7.20 -8.42
CA GLN A 98 7.08 -8.48 -7.93
C GLN A 98 5.98 -9.15 -7.10
N GLY A 99 5.65 -10.39 -7.45
CA GLY A 99 4.68 -11.20 -6.72
C GLY A 99 5.08 -11.55 -5.29
N ILE A 100 4.26 -12.38 -4.66
CA ILE A 100 4.44 -12.79 -3.26
C ILE A 100 5.75 -13.57 -3.09
N SER A 101 6.59 -13.11 -2.15
CA SER A 101 7.75 -13.89 -1.70
C SER A 101 7.29 -14.98 -0.73
N PRO A 102 7.59 -16.27 -1.00
CA PRO A 102 7.15 -17.37 -0.16
C PRO A 102 7.81 -17.34 1.22
N SER A 103 7.08 -17.86 2.22
CA SER A 103 7.64 -18.16 3.54
C SER A 103 8.06 -19.62 3.59
N HIS A 104 9.22 -19.90 4.20
CA HIS A 104 9.78 -21.27 4.32
C HIS A 104 9.75 -21.80 5.77
N TYR A 105 8.91 -21.22 6.61
CA TYR A 105 8.72 -21.72 7.98
C TYR A 105 8.01 -23.08 7.94
N LYS A 106 8.40 -23.97 8.85
CA LYS A 106 7.75 -25.26 9.10
C LYS A 106 6.71 -25.11 10.19
#